data_AF-A0A3Q2T421-F1
#
_entry.id   AF-A0A3Q2T421-F1
#
_cell.length_a   1.000
_cell.length_b   1.000
_cell.length_c   1.000
_cell.angle_alpha   90.00
_cell.angle_beta   90.00
_cell.angle_gamma   90.00
#
_symmetry.space_group_name_H-M   'P 1'
#
loop_
_entity.id
_entity.type
_entity.pdbx_description
1 polymer ?
#
loop_
_entity_poly.entity_id
_entity_poly.type
_entity_poly.pdbx_seq_one_letter_code
_entity_poly.pdbx_strand_id
1 'polypeptide(L)'
;MQSLTQEIQSFSRTRLRKQCTRVTSLSGRRIIETWKGSTITVVEDPVPPEKMLGYVPDTSWDLQVGFVKPYLLLGDANRTRFIWVSHILNVAFGVENVFPDLFIYKTVSILDHPDTDLLQYMQDCCDFIQQKGVVLVHCNAGVSRAPAVVIGYLMSCDGQPFEDALSAVKSARPASSPNPGFLEQLRNYKPPTMNGSFFCSGVFCVLKLLSNGAVLFSSNSTSIITQ
;
A
#
# COMPACT_ATOMS: atom_id res chain seq x y z
N MET A 1 46.29 12.81 1.47
CA MET A 1 44.85 12.78 1.83
C MET A 1 44.75 12.33 3.28
N GLN A 2 44.19 13.17 4.16
CA GLN A 2 43.88 12.74 5.53
C GLN A 2 42.69 11.77 5.47
N SER A 3 42.64 10.76 6.34
CA SER A 3 41.48 9.87 6.37
C SER A 3 40.29 10.59 7.02
N LEU A 4 39.07 10.26 6.58
CA LEU A 4 37.83 10.81 7.16
C LEU A 4 37.81 10.67 8.70
N THR A 5 38.36 9.57 9.22
CA THR A 5 38.48 9.32 10.66
C THR A 5 39.39 10.32 11.37
N GLN A 6 40.51 10.73 10.75
CA GLN A 6 41.42 11.73 11.30
C GLN A 6 40.81 13.14 11.25
N GLU A 7 40.04 13.45 10.20
CA GLU A 7 39.30 14.69 10.11
C GLU A 7 38.22 14.78 11.20
N ILE A 8 37.48 13.70 11.46
CA ILE A 8 36.47 13.65 12.54
C ILE A 8 37.12 13.83 13.92
N GLN A 9 38.26 13.18 14.18
CA GLN A 9 38.96 13.28 15.47
C GLN A 9 39.57 14.66 15.73
N SER A 10 40.04 15.36 14.69
CA SER A 10 40.63 16.70 14.79
C SER A 10 39.60 17.83 14.69
N PHE A 11 38.35 17.50 14.38
CA PHE A 11 37.29 18.48 14.18
C PHE A 11 36.79 19.05 15.52
N SER A 12 36.86 20.37 15.66
CA SER A 12 36.36 21.05 16.86
C SER A 12 34.85 21.23 16.77
N ARG A 13 34.12 20.62 17.71
CA ARG A 13 32.65 20.77 17.85
C ARG A 13 32.20 22.24 17.99
N THR A 14 33.08 23.14 18.45
CA THR A 14 32.78 24.58 18.56
C THR A 14 32.68 25.31 17.22
N ARG A 15 33.15 24.68 16.12
CA ARG A 15 33.04 25.20 14.75
C ARG A 15 31.74 24.78 14.05
N LEU A 16 30.94 23.90 14.66
CA LEU A 16 29.64 23.55 14.11
C LEU A 16 28.71 24.77 14.17
N ARG A 17 27.98 24.99 13.09
CA ARG A 17 26.84 25.92 13.13
C ARG A 17 25.90 25.46 14.23
N LYS A 18 25.48 26.37 15.09
CA LYS A 18 24.48 26.08 16.11
C LYS A 18 23.20 25.68 15.38
N GLN A 19 22.86 24.40 15.48
CA GLN A 19 21.64 23.84 14.88
C GLN A 19 20.59 23.69 15.96
N CYS A 20 19.36 24.00 15.56
CA CYS A 20 18.16 23.79 16.33
C CYS A 20 17.39 22.69 15.61
N THR A 21 17.31 21.51 16.22
CA THR A 21 16.64 20.36 15.62
C THR A 21 15.23 20.26 16.19
N ARG A 22 14.23 20.33 15.34
CA ARG A 22 12.86 20.03 15.74
C ARG A 22 12.63 18.53 15.59
N VAL A 23 12.32 17.86 16.68
CA VAL A 23 12.06 16.42 16.75
C VAL A 23 10.58 16.21 17.00
N THR A 24 9.92 15.46 16.12
CA THR A 24 8.53 15.02 16.30
C THR A 24 8.55 13.56 16.72
N SER A 25 8.10 13.28 17.93
CA SER A 25 7.98 11.91 18.44
C SER A 25 6.80 11.17 17.81
N LEU A 26 6.77 9.85 18.00
CA LEU A 26 5.70 8.98 17.51
C LEU A 26 4.32 9.30 18.11
N SER A 27 4.27 9.94 19.28
CA SER A 27 3.02 10.40 19.89
C SER A 27 2.53 11.76 19.35
N GLY A 28 3.24 12.34 18.38
CA GLY A 28 2.97 13.70 17.89
C GLY A 28 3.52 14.80 18.79
N ARG A 29 4.14 14.46 19.94
CA ARG A 29 4.83 15.45 20.78
C ARG A 29 6.04 16.00 20.03
N ARG A 30 6.11 17.32 19.90
CA ARG A 30 7.19 18.04 19.23
C ARG A 30 8.10 18.67 20.26
N ILE A 31 9.40 18.44 20.13
CA ILE A 31 10.43 19.04 20.97
C ILE A 31 11.46 19.76 20.09
N ILE A 32 12.02 20.83 20.62
CA ILE A 32 13.05 21.62 19.98
C ILE A 32 14.34 21.39 20.77
N GLU A 33 15.28 20.70 20.15
CA GLU A 33 16.62 20.47 20.70
C GLU A 33 17.56 21.59 20.21
N THR A 34 17.99 22.43 21.15
CA THR A 34 18.98 23.48 20.88
C THR A 34 20.32 23.10 21.48
N TRP A 35 21.33 22.95 20.62
CA TRP A 35 22.69 22.70 21.06
C TRP A 35 23.39 24.01 21.46
N LYS A 36 23.74 24.13 22.75
CA LYS A 36 24.59 25.20 23.29
C LYS A 36 25.92 24.61 23.75
N GLY A 37 26.85 24.42 22.83
CA GLY A 37 28.14 23.80 23.12
C GLY A 37 28.00 22.30 23.42
N SER A 38 28.34 21.87 24.64
CA SER A 38 28.18 20.48 25.10
C SER A 38 26.82 20.19 25.74
N THR A 39 25.96 21.20 25.91
CA THR A 39 24.66 21.06 26.59
C THR A 39 23.52 21.13 25.57
N ILE A 40 22.60 20.17 25.66
CA ILE A 40 21.36 20.14 24.88
C ILE A 40 20.25 20.74 25.74
N THR A 41 19.56 21.76 25.23
CA THR A 41 18.30 22.25 25.83
C THR A 41 17.14 21.68 25.03
N VAL A 42 16.20 21.04 25.70
CA VAL A 42 14.99 20.47 25.09
C VAL A 42 13.79 21.28 25.56
N VAL A 43 13.06 21.88 24.64
CA VAL A 43 11.85 22.66 24.93
C VAL A 43 10.68 22.05 24.16
N GLU A 44 9.50 21.95 24.76
CA GLU A 44 8.29 21.56 24.04
C GLU A 44 7.90 22.64 23.02
N ASP A 45 7.54 22.22 21.80
CA ASP A 45 7.04 23.13 20.78
C ASP A 45 5.65 23.63 21.21
N PRO A 46 5.41 24.94 21.38
CA PRO A 46 4.15 25.49 21.86
C PRO A 46 3.01 25.39 20.83
N VAL A 47 3.29 24.97 19.60
CA VAL A 47 2.28 24.76 18.56
C VAL A 47 1.48 23.48 18.89
N PRO A 48 0.13 23.53 18.90
CA PRO A 48 -0.70 22.34 19.13
C PRO A 48 -0.28 21.20 18.19
N PRO A 49 -0.26 19.94 18.67
CA PRO A 49 0.08 18.82 17.83
C PRO A 49 -1.00 18.66 16.75
N GLU A 50 -0.76 19.22 15.56
CA GLU A 50 -1.36 18.67 14.36
C GLU A 50 -0.98 17.18 14.32
N LYS A 51 -1.93 16.30 13.96
CA LYS A 51 -1.73 14.85 13.84
C LYS A 51 -0.77 14.47 12.69
N MET A 52 0.35 15.16 12.54
CA MET A 52 1.42 14.78 11.62
C MET A 52 2.44 13.93 12.35
N LEU A 53 2.49 12.65 11.97
CA LEU A 53 3.57 11.75 12.32
C LEU A 53 4.90 12.28 11.76
N GLY A 54 6.00 12.09 12.51
CA GLY A 54 7.33 12.68 12.28
C GLY A 54 8.11 12.17 11.06
N TYR A 55 7.43 11.82 9.96
CA TYR A 55 8.06 11.44 8.70
C TYR A 55 7.91 12.58 7.68
N VAL A 56 8.94 12.81 6.88
CA VAL A 56 8.87 13.74 5.73
C VAL A 56 8.16 12.99 4.61
N PRO A 57 6.94 13.38 4.20
CA PRO A 57 6.26 12.73 3.09
C PRO A 57 7.13 12.89 1.83
N ASP A 58 7.50 11.79 1.20
CA ASP A 58 8.14 11.84 -0.11
C ASP A 58 7.10 12.36 -1.11
N THR A 59 7.37 13.52 -1.72
CA THR A 59 6.49 14.17 -2.68
C THR A 59 6.71 13.65 -4.11
N SER A 60 7.59 12.67 -4.32
CA SER A 60 7.75 11.99 -5.60
C SER A 60 6.62 10.98 -5.81
N TRP A 61 5.44 11.50 -6.18
CA TRP A 61 4.25 10.70 -6.45
C TRP A 61 4.45 9.84 -7.70
N ASP A 62 4.44 8.52 -7.56
CA ASP A 62 4.44 7.58 -8.69
C ASP A 62 3.02 7.43 -9.26
N LEU A 63 2.80 7.99 -10.45
CA LEU A 63 1.52 7.95 -11.18
C LEU A 63 1.18 6.56 -11.73
N GLN A 64 2.07 5.58 -11.58
CA GLN A 64 1.81 4.23 -12.07
C GLN A 64 0.71 3.55 -11.26
N VAL A 65 -0.11 2.77 -11.94
CA VAL A 65 -0.99 1.78 -11.32
C VAL A 65 -0.54 0.41 -11.78
N GLY A 66 -0.30 -0.47 -10.81
CA GLY A 66 0.04 -1.85 -11.07
C GLY A 66 -1.20 -2.66 -11.34
N PHE A 67 -1.23 -3.35 -12.49
CA PHE A 67 -2.27 -4.31 -12.84
C PHE A 67 -1.84 -5.69 -12.33
N VAL A 68 -2.34 -6.09 -11.17
CA VAL A 68 -2.04 -7.40 -10.58
C VAL A 68 -2.91 -8.46 -11.25
N LYS A 69 -4.18 -8.14 -11.49
CA LYS A 69 -5.13 -8.93 -12.30
C LYS A 69 -6.01 -7.97 -13.13
N PRO A 70 -6.75 -8.44 -14.15
CA PRO A 70 -7.65 -7.58 -14.94
C PRO A 70 -8.66 -6.78 -14.12
N TYR A 71 -9.03 -7.29 -12.93
CA TYR A 71 -9.98 -6.67 -12.01
C TYR A 71 -9.34 -6.14 -10.71
N LEU A 72 -8.02 -6.31 -10.52
CA LEU A 72 -7.33 -5.95 -9.27
C LEU A 72 -6.13 -5.04 -9.57
N LEU A 73 -6.27 -3.78 -9.16
CA LEU A 73 -5.31 -2.71 -9.37
C LEU A 73 -4.67 -2.29 -8.05
N LEU A 74 -3.41 -1.87 -8.11
CA LEU A 74 -2.63 -1.38 -6.97
C LEU A 74 -2.05 0.00 -7.28
N GLY A 75 -2.29 1.00 -6.44
CA GLY A 75 -1.78 2.35 -6.71
C GLY A 75 -1.94 3.35 -5.58
N ASP A 76 -1.79 4.62 -5.93
CA ASP A 76 -2.06 5.79 -5.10
C ASP A 76 -3.44 6.39 -5.48
N ALA A 77 -4.19 6.88 -4.50
CA ALA A 77 -5.50 7.51 -4.71
C ALA A 77 -5.43 8.90 -5.35
N ASN A 78 -4.28 9.56 -5.39
CA ASN A 78 -4.22 11.00 -5.59
C ASN A 78 -4.51 11.51 -7.01
N ARG A 79 -4.50 10.66 -8.06
CA ARG A 79 -4.90 11.06 -9.41
C ARG A 79 -5.37 9.89 -10.25
N THR A 80 -6.67 9.78 -10.48
CA THR A 80 -7.21 8.62 -11.20
C THR A 80 -8.24 9.01 -12.25
N ARG A 81 -7.79 9.11 -13.51
CA ARG A 81 -8.66 8.99 -14.71
C ARG A 81 -8.86 7.51 -15.05
N PHE A 82 -9.37 6.72 -14.11
CA PHE A 82 -9.59 5.29 -14.36
C PHE A 82 -11.02 5.06 -14.81
N ILE A 83 -11.19 5.01 -16.13
CA ILE A 83 -12.47 4.80 -16.83
C ILE A 83 -13.13 3.46 -16.45
N TRP A 84 -12.39 2.55 -15.80
CA TRP A 84 -12.81 1.17 -15.53
C TRP A 84 -12.94 0.83 -14.04
N VAL A 85 -12.43 1.67 -13.13
CA VAL A 85 -12.50 1.40 -11.68
C VAL A 85 -13.91 1.66 -11.19
N SER A 86 -14.49 0.70 -10.49
CA SER A 86 -15.81 0.84 -9.86
C SER A 86 -15.74 0.82 -8.34
N HIS A 87 -14.70 0.18 -7.77
CA HIS A 87 -14.54 0.01 -6.34
C HIS A 87 -13.15 0.45 -5.89
N ILE A 88 -13.08 1.07 -4.71
CA ILE A 88 -11.83 1.50 -4.11
C ILE A 88 -11.72 0.96 -2.68
N LEU A 89 -10.67 0.16 -2.44
CA LEU A 89 -10.29 -0.32 -1.11
C LEU A 89 -9.19 0.59 -0.57
N ASN A 90 -9.56 1.49 0.33
CA ASN A 90 -8.65 2.37 1.04
C ASN A 90 -8.15 1.66 2.30
N VAL A 91 -6.89 1.23 2.32
CA VAL A 91 -6.28 0.55 3.48
C VAL A 91 -5.38 1.46 4.32
N ALA A 92 -5.48 2.79 4.16
CA ALA A 92 -4.68 3.73 4.91
C ALA A 92 -5.38 4.27 6.16
N PHE A 93 -4.65 4.24 7.28
CA PHE A 93 -4.99 5.03 8.46
C PHE A 93 -4.91 6.53 8.16
N GLY A 94 -5.98 7.26 8.45
CA GLY A 94 -6.02 8.73 8.41
C GLY A 94 -6.08 9.36 7.02
N VAL A 95 -6.39 8.59 5.97
CA VAL A 95 -6.54 9.09 4.59
C VAL A 95 -8.02 9.07 4.22
N GLU A 96 -8.56 10.23 3.83
CA GLU A 96 -9.94 10.38 3.41
C GLU A 96 -10.17 9.90 1.97
N ASN A 97 -11.43 9.55 1.67
CA ASN A 97 -11.83 9.15 0.32
C ASN A 97 -12.03 10.41 -0.53
N VAL A 98 -11.23 10.56 -1.59
CA VAL A 98 -11.20 11.78 -2.41
C VAL A 98 -12.44 11.94 -3.31
N PHE A 99 -13.05 10.82 -3.74
CA PHE A 99 -14.15 10.82 -4.72
C PHE A 99 -15.33 9.93 -4.29
N PRO A 100 -15.90 10.11 -3.08
CA PRO A 100 -16.87 9.18 -2.48
C PRO A 100 -18.15 9.00 -3.33
N ASP A 101 -18.52 9.98 -4.13
CA ASP A 101 -19.71 9.94 -4.98
C ASP A 101 -19.50 9.21 -6.32
N LEU A 102 -18.25 8.92 -6.70
CA LEU A 102 -17.90 8.32 -8.00
C LEU A 102 -17.60 6.82 -7.90
N PHE A 103 -17.21 6.33 -6.73
CA PHE A 103 -16.78 4.95 -6.54
C PHE A 103 -17.41 4.34 -5.30
N ILE A 104 -17.53 3.01 -5.29
CA ILE A 104 -17.90 2.26 -4.10
C ILE A 104 -16.64 2.12 -3.23
N TYR A 105 -16.64 2.71 -2.04
CA TYR A 105 -15.51 2.64 -1.11
C TYR A 105 -15.71 1.60 -0.01
N LYS A 106 -14.62 0.94 0.35
CA LYS A 106 -14.43 0.38 1.70
C LYS A 106 -13.14 0.95 2.26
N THR A 107 -13.21 1.46 3.49
CA THR A 107 -12.04 1.95 4.23
C THR A 107 -11.72 0.96 5.34
N VAL A 108 -10.50 0.42 5.32
CA VAL A 108 -9.95 -0.44 6.38
C VAL A 108 -8.74 0.29 6.94
N SER A 109 -8.85 0.80 8.16
CA SER A 109 -7.84 1.71 8.71
C SER A 109 -6.63 0.94 9.26
N ILE A 110 -5.65 0.65 8.40
CA ILE A 110 -4.42 -0.08 8.76
C ILE A 110 -3.26 0.88 9.01
N LEU A 111 -2.61 0.74 10.17
CA LEU A 111 -1.37 1.44 10.52
C LEU A 111 -0.18 0.83 9.77
N ASP A 112 0.72 1.67 9.28
CA ASP A 112 1.92 1.21 8.56
C ASP A 112 3.07 0.92 9.54
N HIS A 113 2.84 -0.04 10.44
CA HIS A 113 3.81 -0.39 11.48
C HIS A 113 4.08 -1.90 11.45
N PRO A 114 5.33 -2.36 11.63
CA PRO A 114 5.66 -3.78 11.67
C PRO A 114 4.84 -4.59 12.69
N ASP A 115 4.50 -3.98 13.83
CA ASP A 115 3.72 -4.61 14.90
C ASP A 115 2.20 -4.61 14.63
N THR A 116 1.73 -3.99 13.55
CA THR A 116 0.31 -4.03 13.20
C THR A 116 -0.04 -5.42 12.70
N ASP A 117 -0.98 -6.10 13.34
CA ASP A 117 -1.50 -7.37 12.85
C ASP A 117 -2.32 -7.11 11.58
N LEU A 118 -1.75 -7.48 10.43
CA LEU A 118 -2.36 -7.36 9.11
C LEU A 118 -3.44 -8.45 8.90
N LEU A 119 -3.23 -9.62 9.47
CA LEU A 119 -4.02 -10.83 9.19
C LEU A 119 -5.47 -10.69 9.65
N GLN A 120 -5.70 -9.95 10.73
CA GLN A 120 -7.06 -9.65 11.22
C GLN A 120 -7.94 -8.93 10.17
N TYR A 121 -7.34 -8.20 9.23
CA TYR A 121 -8.05 -7.43 8.20
C TYR A 121 -8.25 -8.21 6.90
N MET A 122 -7.63 -9.39 6.78
CA MET A 122 -7.56 -10.08 5.50
C MET A 122 -8.93 -10.56 5.01
N GLN A 123 -9.78 -11.08 5.89
CA GLN A 123 -11.12 -11.52 5.52
C GLN A 123 -11.93 -10.36 4.91
N ASP A 124 -12.00 -9.25 5.63
CA ASP A 124 -12.69 -8.02 5.22
C ASP A 124 -12.18 -7.47 3.88
N CYS A 125 -10.86 -7.50 3.65
CA CYS A 125 -10.26 -7.03 2.41
C CYS A 125 -10.57 -8.00 1.26
N CYS A 126 -10.50 -9.31 1.50
CA CYS A 126 -10.79 -10.33 0.51
C CYS A 126 -12.25 -10.26 0.04
N ASP A 127 -13.18 -10.15 0.99
CA ASP A 127 -14.61 -10.07 0.69
C ASP A 127 -14.95 -8.86 -0.20
N PHE A 128 -14.26 -7.74 0.01
CA PHE A 128 -14.42 -6.57 -0.83
C PHE A 128 -13.78 -6.72 -2.21
N ILE A 129 -12.58 -7.31 -2.29
CA ILE A 129 -11.87 -7.51 -3.57
C ILE A 129 -12.63 -8.51 -4.46
N GLN A 130 -13.31 -9.49 -3.89
CA GLN A 130 -14.10 -10.49 -4.64
C GLN A 130 -15.43 -9.95 -5.18
N GLN A 131 -15.82 -8.72 -4.84
CA GLN A 131 -17.03 -8.10 -5.40
C GLN A 131 -16.90 -7.90 -6.91
N LYS A 132 -18.05 -7.87 -7.61
CA LYS A 132 -18.07 -7.66 -9.06
C LYS A 132 -17.63 -6.24 -9.41
N GLY A 133 -16.54 -6.12 -10.15
CA GLY A 133 -16.03 -4.84 -10.63
C GLY A 133 -14.53 -4.84 -10.81
N VAL A 134 -13.97 -3.65 -11.05
CA VAL A 134 -12.52 -3.44 -11.01
C VAL A 134 -12.20 -2.69 -9.72
N VAL A 135 -11.39 -3.30 -8.88
CA VAL A 135 -11.04 -2.84 -7.54
C VAL A 135 -9.66 -2.21 -7.57
N LEU A 136 -9.55 -0.96 -7.12
CA LEU A 136 -8.28 -0.31 -6.82
C LEU A 136 -8.00 -0.41 -5.33
N VAL A 137 -6.90 -1.05 -4.96
CA VAL A 137 -6.38 -1.05 -3.58
C VAL A 137 -5.33 0.04 -3.45
N HIS A 138 -5.51 0.96 -2.51
CA HIS A 138 -4.53 2.01 -2.22
C HIS A 138 -4.30 2.19 -0.72
N CYS A 139 -3.19 2.84 -0.40
CA CYS A 139 -2.92 3.34 0.95
C CYS A 139 -2.52 4.83 0.86
N ASN A 140 -1.42 5.24 1.50
CA ASN A 140 -0.91 6.61 1.36
C ASN A 140 -0.09 6.77 0.07
N ALA A 141 0.89 5.90 -0.17
CA ALA A 141 1.79 5.95 -1.34
C ALA A 141 1.70 4.69 -2.24
N GLY A 142 0.87 3.71 -1.86
CA GLY A 142 0.81 2.42 -2.54
C GLY A 142 2.10 1.59 -2.41
N VAL A 143 2.89 1.78 -1.35
CA VAL A 143 4.20 1.14 -1.15
C VAL A 143 4.16 -0.01 -0.16
N SER A 144 3.48 0.12 0.98
CA SER A 144 3.56 -0.88 2.06
C SER A 144 2.24 -1.62 2.34
N ARG A 145 1.25 -0.95 2.96
CA ARG A 145 -0.05 -1.56 3.33
C ARG A 145 -0.83 -2.15 2.16
N ALA A 146 -1.05 -1.37 1.10
CA ALA A 146 -1.81 -1.81 -0.07
C ALA A 146 -1.19 -3.04 -0.76
N PRO A 147 0.12 -3.07 -1.08
CA PRO A 147 0.72 -4.29 -1.63
C PRO A 147 0.68 -5.47 -0.65
N ALA A 148 0.84 -5.24 0.66
CA ALA A 148 0.73 -6.32 1.66
C ALA A 148 -0.66 -6.97 1.64
N VAL A 149 -1.73 -6.17 1.59
CA VAL A 149 -3.11 -6.66 1.48
C VAL A 149 -3.32 -7.42 0.18
N VAL A 150 -2.79 -6.93 -0.95
CA VAL A 150 -2.91 -7.63 -2.24
C VAL A 150 -2.17 -8.97 -2.22
N ILE A 151 -0.98 -9.05 -1.62
CA ILE A 151 -0.26 -10.32 -1.44
C ILE A 151 -1.11 -11.29 -0.61
N GLY A 152 -1.63 -10.83 0.53
CA GLY A 152 -2.48 -11.66 1.38
C GLY A 152 -3.76 -12.15 0.67
N TYR A 153 -4.32 -11.32 -0.22
CA TYR A 153 -5.47 -11.70 -1.04
C TYR A 153 -5.10 -12.82 -2.03
N LEU A 154 -3.99 -12.69 -2.75
CA LEU A 154 -3.53 -13.72 -3.69
C LEU A 154 -3.24 -15.04 -2.96
N MET A 155 -2.70 -14.97 -1.74
CA MET A 155 -2.50 -16.16 -0.91
C MET A 155 -3.83 -16.78 -0.45
N SER A 156 -4.76 -15.97 0.05
CA SER A 156 -6.01 -16.46 0.66
C SER A 156 -7.04 -16.94 -0.36
N CYS A 157 -7.18 -16.21 -1.47
CA CYS A 157 -8.27 -16.41 -2.43
C CYS A 157 -7.81 -17.16 -3.68
N ASP A 158 -6.59 -16.91 -4.14
CA ASP A 158 -6.04 -17.58 -5.33
C ASP A 158 -5.15 -18.79 -4.95
N GLY A 159 -4.89 -19.00 -3.66
CA GLY A 159 -4.06 -20.10 -3.17
C GLY A 159 -2.58 -19.98 -3.57
N GLN A 160 -2.12 -18.78 -3.93
CA GLN A 160 -0.74 -18.57 -4.36
C GLN A 160 0.23 -18.73 -3.17
N PRO A 161 1.38 -19.40 -3.37
CA PRO A 161 2.48 -19.33 -2.42
C PRO A 161 2.92 -17.88 -2.18
N PHE A 162 3.40 -17.58 -0.98
CA PHE A 162 3.85 -16.24 -0.59
C PHE A 162 4.84 -15.62 -1.59
N GLU A 163 5.85 -16.38 -2.01
CA GLU A 163 6.90 -15.88 -2.92
C GLU A 163 6.34 -15.54 -4.31
N ASP A 164 5.38 -16.33 -4.80
CA ASP A 164 4.72 -16.08 -6.09
C ASP A 164 3.82 -14.84 -6.02
N ALA A 165 3.05 -14.70 -4.95
CA ALA A 165 2.19 -13.54 -4.71
C ALA A 165 3.01 -12.25 -4.57
N LEU A 166 4.11 -12.30 -3.81
CA LEU A 166 5.06 -11.19 -3.67
C LEU A 166 5.67 -10.79 -5.02
N SER A 167 6.10 -11.78 -5.81
CA SER A 167 6.68 -11.58 -7.13
C SER A 167 5.66 -10.95 -8.11
N ALA A 168 4.41 -11.42 -8.11
CA ALA A 168 3.35 -10.87 -8.93
C ALA A 168 3.08 -9.39 -8.61
N VAL A 169 2.99 -9.04 -7.32
CA VAL A 169 2.79 -7.66 -6.88
C VAL A 169 3.99 -6.78 -7.20
N LYS A 170 5.22 -7.27 -6.99
CA LYS A 170 6.44 -6.54 -7.33
C LYS A 170 6.59 -6.30 -8.83
N SER A 171 6.19 -7.28 -9.65
CA SER A 171 6.18 -7.15 -11.11
C SER A 171 5.15 -6.13 -11.59
N ALA A 172 3.95 -6.15 -11.01
CA ALA A 172 2.90 -5.19 -11.33
C ALA A 172 3.24 -3.77 -10.87
N ARG A 173 3.88 -3.61 -9.71
CA ARG A 173 4.31 -2.32 -9.17
C ARG A 173 5.70 -2.46 -8.53
N PRO A 174 6.79 -2.11 -9.25
CA PRO A 174 8.16 -2.22 -8.73
C PRO A 174 8.44 -1.44 -7.46
N ALA A 175 7.71 -0.34 -7.22
CA ALA A 175 7.79 0.46 -6.00
C ALA A 175 7.24 -0.27 -4.75
N SER A 176 6.53 -1.39 -4.90
CA SER A 176 5.98 -2.16 -3.78
C SER A 176 7.09 -2.63 -2.83
N SER A 177 6.96 -2.25 -1.57
CA SER A 177 7.86 -2.61 -0.48
C SER A 177 7.09 -2.65 0.84
N PRO A 178 6.26 -3.68 1.08
CA PRO A 178 5.66 -3.94 2.38
C PRO A 178 6.68 -3.85 3.51
N ASN A 179 6.26 -3.32 4.66
CA ASN A 179 7.13 -3.29 5.83
C ASN A 179 7.52 -4.73 6.26
N PRO A 180 8.66 -4.90 6.95
CA PRO A 180 9.16 -6.23 7.31
C PRO A 180 8.19 -7.07 8.17
N GLY A 181 7.45 -6.44 9.08
CA GLY A 181 6.49 -7.14 9.93
C GLY A 181 5.32 -7.73 9.13
N PHE A 182 4.82 -7.00 8.13
CA PHE A 182 3.82 -7.53 7.20
C PHE A 182 4.36 -8.71 6.37
N LEU A 183 5.59 -8.61 5.86
CA LEU A 183 6.20 -9.71 5.12
C LEU A 183 6.38 -10.96 5.98
N GLU A 184 6.80 -10.79 7.23
CA GLU A 184 6.95 -11.90 8.18
C GLU A 184 5.60 -12.56 8.50
N GLN A 185 4.57 -11.74 8.79
CA GLN A 185 3.22 -12.24 9.01
C GLN A 185 2.72 -13.03 7.80
N LEU A 186 2.84 -12.47 6.59
CA LEU A 186 2.41 -13.12 5.34
C LEU A 186 3.21 -14.40 5.04
N ARG A 187 4.52 -14.41 5.27
CA ARG A 187 5.35 -15.61 5.06
C ARG A 187 4.96 -16.76 6.00
N ASN A 188 4.57 -16.44 7.23
CA ASN A 188 4.14 -17.42 8.23
C ASN A 188 2.63 -17.73 8.14
N TYR A 189 1.89 -16.97 7.34
CA TYR A 189 0.46 -17.10 7.20
C TYR A 189 0.10 -18.35 6.40
N LYS A 190 -0.77 -19.17 6.99
CA LYS A 190 -1.39 -20.32 6.33
C LYS A 190 -2.87 -19.98 6.16
N PRO A 191 -3.27 -19.48 4.98
CA PRO A 191 -4.67 -19.17 4.76
C PRO A 191 -5.50 -20.43 4.99
N PRO A 192 -6.68 -20.31 5.63
CA PRO A 192 -7.59 -21.43 5.73
C PRO A 192 -7.84 -21.95 4.31
N THR A 193 -7.69 -23.25 4.10
CA THR A 193 -8.02 -23.87 2.82
C THR A 193 -9.49 -23.60 2.55
N MET A 194 -9.78 -22.61 1.70
CA MET A 194 -11.13 -22.32 1.21
C MET A 194 -11.50 -23.49 0.30
N ASN A 195 -11.88 -24.62 0.90
CA ASN A 195 -12.47 -25.76 0.19
C ASN A 195 -13.63 -25.23 -0.63
N GLY A 196 -13.56 -25.46 -1.95
CA GLY A 196 -14.28 -24.71 -2.96
C GLY A 196 -15.77 -24.50 -2.70
N SER A 197 -16.23 -23.26 -2.92
CA SER A 197 -17.53 -22.93 -3.53
C SER A 197 -17.82 -21.42 -3.43
N PHE A 198 -16.92 -20.58 -3.91
CA PHE A 198 -17.36 -19.32 -4.54
C PHE A 198 -17.00 -19.39 -6.02
N PHE A 199 -17.72 -20.27 -6.72
CA PHE A 199 -17.94 -20.05 -8.15
C PHE A 199 -18.62 -18.69 -8.25
N CYS A 200 -17.95 -17.74 -8.88
CA CYS A 200 -18.52 -16.47 -9.24
C CYS A 200 -19.79 -16.71 -10.06
N SER A 201 -20.95 -16.66 -9.40
CA SER A 201 -22.25 -16.63 -10.05
C SER A 201 -22.40 -15.27 -10.72
N GLY A 202 -21.99 -15.23 -11.97
CA GLY A 202 -22.33 -14.16 -12.89
C GLY A 202 -21.11 -13.46 -13.47
N VAL A 203 -20.71 -13.98 -14.63
CA VAL A 203 -20.09 -13.28 -15.75
C VAL A 203 -18.81 -12.53 -15.41
N PHE A 204 -17.73 -13.28 -15.23
CA PHE A 204 -16.47 -12.91 -15.88
C PHE A 204 -15.86 -14.17 -16.49
N CYS A 205 -15.70 -14.13 -17.81
CA CYS A 205 -15.14 -15.18 -18.63
C CYS A 205 -13.72 -15.50 -18.12
N VAL A 206 -13.54 -16.61 -17.41
CA VAL A 206 -12.20 -17.14 -17.12
C VAL A 206 -11.66 -17.66 -18.44
N LEU A 207 -10.67 -16.94 -18.96
CA LEU A 207 -9.77 -17.37 -20.01
C LEU A 207 -9.13 -18.69 -19.57
N LYS A 208 -9.73 -19.82 -19.95
CA LYS A 208 -9.07 -21.12 -19.83
C LYS A 208 -8.11 -21.20 -21.02
N LEU A 209 -6.81 -21.02 -20.76
CA LEU A 209 -5.76 -21.41 -21.70
C LEU A 209 -5.90 -22.92 -21.95
N LEU A 210 -6.69 -23.29 -22.96
CA LEU A 210 -6.54 -24.60 -23.58
C LEU A 210 -5.30 -24.53 -24.45
N SER A 211 -4.49 -25.58 -24.36
CA SER A 211 -3.16 -25.78 -24.92
C SER A 211 -3.01 -25.65 -26.45
N ASN A 212 -3.99 -25.08 -27.16
CA ASN A 212 -4.04 -25.04 -28.62
C ASN A 212 -4.26 -23.63 -29.22
N GLY A 213 -3.75 -22.57 -28.58
CA GLY A 213 -3.37 -21.33 -29.28
C GLY A 213 -4.45 -20.56 -30.05
N ALA A 214 -5.73 -20.63 -29.68
CA ALA A 214 -6.78 -19.82 -30.31
C ALA A 214 -7.52 -18.95 -29.27
N VAL A 215 -7.54 -17.63 -29.51
CA VAL A 215 -8.33 -16.65 -28.76
C VAL A 215 -9.56 -16.31 -29.59
N LEU A 216 -10.75 -16.63 -29.08
CA LEU A 216 -12.03 -16.29 -29.71
C LEU A 216 -12.76 -15.27 -28.83
N PHE A 217 -12.94 -14.06 -29.36
CA PHE A 217 -13.80 -13.04 -28.75
C PHE A 217 -15.23 -13.23 -29.28
N SER A 218 -16.19 -13.48 -28.38
CA SER A 218 -17.62 -13.39 -28.69
C SER A 218 -18.25 -12.38 -27.74
N SER A 219 -18.57 -11.20 -28.28
CA SER A 219 -19.44 -10.22 -27.63
C SER A 219 -20.86 -10.47 -28.11
N ASN A 220 -21.68 -11.15 -27.29
CA ASN A 220 -23.12 -11.20 -27.52
C ASN A 220 -23.80 -10.04 -26.79
N SER A 221 -24.18 -9.02 -27.54
CA SER A 221 -25.34 -8.18 -27.28
C SER A 221 -25.72 -7.52 -28.60
N THR A 222 -26.73 -8.08 -29.28
CA THR A 222 -27.94 -7.39 -29.77
C THR A 222 -28.58 -8.29 -30.83
N SER A 223 -29.72 -8.86 -30.50
CA SER A 223 -30.63 -9.46 -31.47
C SER A 223 -31.13 -8.38 -32.42
N ILE A 224 -30.92 -8.54 -33.73
CA ILE A 224 -31.75 -7.92 -34.75
C ILE A 224 -32.32 -9.06 -35.59
N ILE A 225 -33.61 -9.30 -35.37
CA ILE A 225 -34.48 -10.04 -36.28
C ILE A 225 -34.73 -9.13 -37.48
N THR A 226 -34.41 -9.59 -38.68
CA THR A 226 -35.14 -9.23 -39.90
C THR A 226 -34.95 -10.34 -40.94
N GLN A 227 -36.02 -10.56 -41.70
CA GLN A 227 -36.34 -11.70 -42.57
C GLN A 227 -35.27 -12.13 -43.57
#